data_AF-A0A176QB79-F1
#
_entry.id   AF-A0A176QB79-F1
#
_cell.length_a   1.000
_cell.length_b   1.000
_cell.length_c   1.000
_cell.angle_alpha   90.00
_cell.angle_beta   90.00
_cell.angle_gamma   90.00
#
_symmetry.space_group_name_H-M   'P 1'
#
loop_
_entity.id
_entity.type
_entity.pdbx_description
1 polymer ?
#
loop_
_entity_poly.entity_id
_entity_poly.type
_entity_poly.pdbx_seq_one_letter_code
_entity_poly.pdbx_strand_id
1 'polypeptide(L)'
;MSTRTGPSRKPDQRWFVEVARRPSLGVEVTSGRAWVGVDQQVGHGSADALYALTDEQYRTGLAEPDALRPFLGECWSGHHPDRLLFSPGGGRWRPERWSPWAERTVPPRVAGEIWCHLDALGTAVDDDAVARSRALAGGTARAVERDGVHVGVELDLTGGAAHPRAGALVVGLAAGSDRARVAAILGDPVDDGPDVHRLEGDRLTARYDDGGGLVGLRLSRPTPPTAPVGAIGVMLHALGQDEGSAPLEALIALLGEPRRRWTDSLLGSRRMIELAGGVEVLLDDRRVTEVRTPALHPDEGRPALLPGLTRPPSREEVAGALGHPVMTTADLDLFRSPVGDVVVGYGALGTAVAPRSVSVRARGGHAVPDRRWRVSGDLVTFVDTLGRDRDHPLVDRVRALPEVRVGFRANQVDEIELGGRHGGHRFAAAVDGLPSQPTRADLRALRQGLAPARSDPQRVEQRPVDGGVWTVRYDDADRVTSMVVSRD
;
A
#
# COMPACT_ATOMS: atom_id res chain seq x y z
N MET A 1 34.83 -35.85 -5.88
CA MET A 1 34.44 -34.51 -5.41
C MET A 1 33.08 -34.62 -4.76
N SER A 2 33.02 -34.42 -3.45
CA SER A 2 31.85 -34.64 -2.60
C SER A 2 30.92 -33.41 -2.68
N THR A 3 29.72 -33.58 -3.22
CA THR A 3 28.63 -32.61 -3.09
C THR A 3 27.97 -32.80 -1.73
N ARG A 4 28.37 -31.99 -0.73
CA ARG A 4 27.60 -31.83 0.51
C ARG A 4 26.31 -31.09 0.18
N THR A 5 25.26 -31.83 -0.18
CA THR A 5 23.89 -31.38 0.06
C THR A 5 23.72 -31.31 1.58
N GLY A 6 23.77 -30.08 2.12
CA GLY A 6 23.39 -29.85 3.51
C GLY A 6 21.97 -30.37 3.75
N PRO A 7 21.64 -30.84 4.96
CA PRO A 7 20.30 -31.33 5.25
C PRO A 7 19.28 -30.24 4.92
N SER A 8 18.27 -30.60 4.12
CA SER A 8 17.05 -29.82 3.94
C SER A 8 16.52 -29.49 5.34
N ARG A 9 16.77 -28.26 5.81
CA ARG A 9 16.25 -27.82 7.11
C ARG A 9 14.73 -27.86 7.00
N LYS A 10 14.05 -28.38 8.02
CA LYS A 10 12.58 -28.34 8.04
C LYS A 10 12.10 -26.89 7.98
N PRO A 11 10.95 -26.66 7.35
CA PRO A 11 10.33 -25.35 7.39
C PRO A 11 10.10 -24.87 8.87
N ASP A 12 10.43 -23.62 9.21
CA ASP A 12 10.16 -23.00 10.53
C ASP A 12 8.66 -22.65 10.66
N GLN A 13 7.92 -23.51 11.36
CA GLN A 13 6.47 -23.44 11.48
C GLN A 13 5.95 -22.29 12.37
N ARG A 14 6.84 -21.53 13.01
CA ARG A 14 6.46 -20.40 13.86
C ARG A 14 5.84 -19.28 13.04
N TRP A 15 4.89 -18.58 13.66
CA TRP A 15 4.18 -17.47 13.03
C TRP A 15 4.58 -16.15 13.68
N PHE A 16 5.16 -15.26 12.89
CA PHE A 16 5.55 -13.92 13.33
C PHE A 16 4.58 -12.88 12.78
N VAL A 17 4.04 -12.07 13.67
CA VAL A 17 3.11 -10.98 13.39
C VAL A 17 3.78 -9.67 13.73
N GLU A 18 3.97 -8.80 12.73
CA GLU A 18 4.54 -7.47 12.89
C GLU A 18 3.44 -6.45 13.29
N VAL A 19 3.72 -5.68 14.35
CA VAL A 19 2.84 -4.69 15.00
C VAL A 19 3.38 -3.26 14.84
N ALA A 20 4.64 -3.08 14.46
CA ALA A 20 5.18 -1.79 14.05
C ALA A 20 6.36 -1.98 13.08
N ARG A 21 6.64 -1.00 12.22
CA ARG A 21 7.68 -1.08 11.18
C ARG A 21 8.99 -0.37 11.51
N ARG A 22 9.01 0.56 12.47
CA ARG A 22 10.18 1.41 12.76
C ARG A 22 10.41 1.54 14.27
N PRO A 23 11.25 0.67 14.88
CA PRO A 23 11.84 -0.54 14.29
C PRO A 23 10.77 -1.61 14.02
N SER A 24 11.12 -2.64 13.25
CA SER A 24 10.21 -3.78 13.06
C SER A 24 10.00 -4.47 14.40
N LEU A 25 8.78 -4.44 14.93
CA LEU A 25 8.39 -4.99 16.23
C LEU A 25 7.17 -5.88 16.05
N GLY A 26 7.07 -6.92 16.85
CA GLY A 26 5.91 -7.79 16.79
C GLY A 26 5.92 -8.92 17.79
N VAL A 27 5.10 -9.94 17.52
CA VAL A 27 4.93 -11.12 18.37
C VAL A 27 5.12 -12.38 17.55
N GLU A 28 5.84 -13.35 18.12
CA GLU A 28 5.86 -14.73 17.62
C GLU A 28 4.69 -15.44 18.31
N VAL A 29 3.59 -15.62 17.59
CA VAL A 29 2.29 -15.97 18.22
C VAL A 29 2.17 -17.42 18.65
N THR A 30 3.10 -18.31 18.29
CA THR A 30 3.11 -19.70 18.82
C THR A 30 3.62 -19.76 20.26
N SER A 31 4.64 -18.97 20.62
CA SER A 31 5.13 -18.86 22.00
C SER A 31 4.64 -17.62 22.74
N GLY A 32 4.04 -16.65 22.05
CA GLY A 32 3.60 -15.38 22.60
C GLY A 32 4.73 -14.38 22.89
N ARG A 33 5.98 -14.71 22.50
CA ARG A 33 7.15 -13.86 22.76
C ARG A 33 7.19 -12.67 21.81
N ALA A 34 7.29 -11.48 22.38
CA ALA A 34 7.55 -10.27 21.62
C ALA A 34 8.96 -10.29 21.00
N TRP A 35 9.13 -9.60 19.87
CA TRP A 35 10.39 -9.53 19.15
C TRP A 35 10.66 -8.15 18.54
N VAL A 36 11.94 -7.90 18.24
CA VAL A 36 12.41 -6.80 17.41
C VAL A 36 13.30 -7.29 16.28
N GLY A 37 13.13 -6.72 15.09
CA GLY A 37 13.97 -6.93 13.93
C GLY A 37 15.23 -6.07 14.01
N VAL A 38 16.38 -6.69 13.81
CA VAL A 38 17.69 -6.05 13.72
C VAL A 38 18.28 -6.39 12.36
N ASP A 39 18.49 -5.36 11.54
CA ASP A 39 19.06 -5.51 10.20
C ASP A 39 20.45 -6.17 10.27
N GLN A 40 20.60 -7.28 9.56
CA GLN A 40 21.84 -8.04 9.45
C GLN A 40 22.24 -8.14 7.98
N GLN A 41 23.53 -7.95 7.70
CA GLN A 41 24.05 -8.15 6.36
C GLN A 41 24.10 -9.65 6.02
N VAL A 42 23.43 -10.03 4.94
CA VAL A 42 23.41 -11.41 4.44
C VAL A 42 23.84 -11.41 2.97
N GLY A 43 25.11 -11.74 2.72
CA GLY A 43 25.70 -11.70 1.38
C GLY A 43 25.78 -10.27 0.83
N HIS A 44 25.09 -9.99 -0.28
CA HIS A 44 25.03 -8.65 -0.90
C HIS A 44 23.74 -7.88 -0.53
N GLY A 45 22.91 -8.42 0.37
CA GLY A 45 21.66 -7.81 0.83
C GLY A 45 21.60 -7.69 2.35
N SER A 46 20.46 -7.21 2.85
CA SER A 46 20.19 -7.09 4.28
C SER A 46 18.84 -7.74 4.61
N ALA A 47 18.73 -8.32 5.80
CA ALA A 47 17.52 -8.95 6.31
C ALA A 47 17.51 -8.92 7.83
N ASP A 48 16.32 -8.86 8.43
CA ASP A 48 16.19 -8.77 9.88
C ASP A 48 16.46 -10.12 10.57
N ALA A 49 17.36 -10.10 11.56
CA ALA A 49 17.39 -11.09 12.62
C ALA A 49 16.41 -10.68 13.73
N LEU A 50 15.64 -11.63 14.25
CA LEU A 50 14.60 -11.35 15.23
C LEU A 50 15.09 -11.71 16.63
N TYR A 51 15.07 -10.75 17.54
CA TYR A 51 15.50 -10.92 18.94
C TYR A 51 14.30 -10.79 19.87
N ALA A 52 14.19 -11.70 20.84
CA ALA A 52 13.14 -11.70 21.84
C ALA A 52 13.24 -10.47 22.75
N LEU A 53 12.11 -9.83 22.99
CA LEU A 53 11.95 -8.74 23.94
C LEU A 53 11.25 -9.24 25.21
N THR A 54 11.49 -8.55 26.33
CA THR A 54 10.57 -8.60 27.47
C THR A 54 9.31 -7.78 27.15
N ASP A 55 8.22 -8.05 27.86
CA ASP A 55 6.97 -7.27 27.69
C ASP A 55 7.20 -5.77 27.94
N GLU A 56 8.08 -5.44 28.88
CA GLU A 56 8.46 -4.06 29.19
C GLU A 56 9.25 -3.40 28.04
N GLN A 57 10.25 -4.11 27.48
CA GLN A 57 11.00 -3.61 26.32
C GLN A 57 10.09 -3.44 25.11
N TYR A 58 9.17 -4.39 24.89
CA TYR A 58 8.24 -4.34 23.77
C TYR A 58 7.26 -3.17 23.90
N ARG A 59 6.64 -2.99 25.07
CA ARG A 59 5.77 -1.85 25.34
C ARG A 59 6.51 -0.51 25.18
N THR A 60 7.72 -0.41 25.72
CA THR A 60 8.56 0.79 25.59
C THR A 60 8.94 1.04 24.13
N GLY A 61 9.30 0.01 23.37
CA GLY A 61 9.62 0.14 21.95
C GLY A 61 8.44 0.58 21.07
N LEU A 62 7.21 0.17 21.43
CA LEU A 62 6.01 0.66 20.75
C LEU A 62 5.70 2.13 21.08
N ALA A 63 6.04 2.59 22.29
CA ALA A 63 5.81 3.97 22.72
C ALA A 63 6.89 4.94 22.20
N GLU A 64 8.15 4.53 22.37
CA GLU A 64 9.35 5.31 22.11
C GLU A 64 10.36 4.42 21.36
N PRO A 65 10.20 4.26 20.05
CA PRO A 65 11.07 3.44 19.21
C PRO A 65 12.58 3.65 19.43
N ASP A 66 12.99 4.89 19.67
CA ASP A 66 14.39 5.26 19.89
C ASP A 66 14.95 4.73 21.22
N ALA A 67 14.10 4.44 22.21
CA ALA A 67 14.52 3.86 23.49
C ALA A 67 15.10 2.45 23.34
N LEU A 68 14.78 1.74 22.24
CA LEU A 68 15.37 0.43 21.94
C LEU A 68 16.77 0.51 21.32
N ARG A 69 17.24 1.68 20.87
CA ARG A 69 18.53 1.80 20.14
C ARG A 69 19.72 1.17 20.86
N PRO A 70 19.92 1.33 22.18
CA PRO A 70 21.02 0.66 22.88
C PRO A 70 20.96 -0.86 22.72
N PHE A 71 19.79 -1.46 22.95
CA PHE A 71 19.58 -2.90 22.80
C PHE A 71 19.77 -3.38 21.35
N LEU A 72 19.29 -2.63 20.36
CA LEU A 72 19.51 -2.94 18.94
C LEU A 72 21.00 -2.93 18.59
N GLY A 73 21.77 -1.99 19.13
CA GLY A 73 23.22 -1.94 18.96
C GLY A 73 23.95 -3.13 19.58
N GLU A 74 23.52 -3.57 20.76
CA GLU A 74 24.04 -4.77 21.42
C GLU A 74 23.76 -6.05 20.62
N CYS A 75 22.52 -6.20 20.11
CA CYS A 75 22.10 -7.30 19.23
C CYS A 75 22.87 -7.30 17.91
N TRP A 76 23.03 -6.12 17.28
CA TRP A 76 23.80 -5.96 16.05
C TRP A 76 25.26 -6.40 16.24
N SER A 77 25.83 -6.09 17.40
CA SER A 77 27.19 -6.46 17.79
C SER A 77 27.32 -7.92 18.30
N GLY A 78 26.21 -8.68 18.33
CA GLY A 78 26.21 -10.11 18.68
C GLY A 78 26.22 -10.44 20.18
N HIS A 79 25.88 -9.50 21.06
CA HIS A 79 25.93 -9.71 22.52
C HIS A 79 24.80 -10.58 23.07
N HIS A 80 23.69 -10.74 22.33
CA HIS A 80 22.47 -11.43 22.81
C HIS A 80 22.10 -12.68 22.00
N PRO A 81 23.01 -13.68 21.85
CA PRO A 81 22.68 -14.92 21.13
C PRO A 81 21.60 -15.74 21.86
N ASP A 82 21.43 -15.56 23.17
CA ASP A 82 20.39 -16.17 24.00
C ASP A 82 18.98 -15.65 23.68
N ARG A 83 18.88 -14.46 23.08
CA ARG A 83 17.61 -13.82 22.71
C ARG A 83 17.22 -14.06 21.25
N LEU A 84 18.11 -14.63 20.44
CA LEU A 84 17.87 -14.80 19.01
C LEU A 84 16.73 -15.81 18.75
N LEU A 85 15.62 -15.32 18.17
CA LEU A 85 14.48 -16.14 17.78
C LEU A 85 14.60 -16.64 16.34
N PHE A 86 15.10 -15.79 15.44
CA PHE A 86 15.24 -16.10 14.02
C PHE A 86 16.50 -15.44 13.46
N SER A 87 17.25 -16.18 12.63
CA SER A 87 18.44 -15.68 11.94
C SER A 87 18.26 -15.82 10.42
N PRO A 88 18.51 -14.77 9.63
CA PRO A 88 18.36 -14.82 8.17
C PRO A 88 19.51 -15.56 7.45
N GLY A 89 20.49 -16.09 8.18
CA GLY A 89 21.62 -16.83 7.61
C GLY A 89 21.24 -18.18 6.99
N GLY A 90 21.89 -18.55 5.88
CA GLY A 90 21.74 -19.88 5.26
C GLY A 90 20.62 -20.02 4.23
N GLY A 91 20.27 -18.93 3.52
CA GLY A 91 19.35 -18.95 2.38
C GLY A 91 17.87 -18.73 2.73
N ARG A 92 17.55 -18.43 4.00
CA ARG A 92 16.19 -18.11 4.45
C ARG A 92 16.10 -16.66 4.89
N TRP A 93 15.56 -15.83 4.01
CA TRP A 93 15.45 -14.38 4.22
C TRP A 93 14.21 -13.97 5.00
N ARG A 94 13.22 -14.88 5.18
CA ARG A 94 11.99 -14.68 5.97
C ARG A 94 11.53 -15.98 6.65
N PRO A 95 10.82 -15.91 7.79
CA PRO A 95 10.06 -17.04 8.33
C PRO A 95 8.98 -17.51 7.34
N GLU A 96 8.52 -18.76 7.43
CA GLU A 96 7.47 -19.25 6.53
C GLU A 96 6.13 -18.57 6.70
N ARG A 97 5.76 -18.27 7.94
CA ARG A 97 4.52 -17.58 8.24
C ARG A 97 4.84 -16.22 8.82
N TRP A 98 4.79 -15.22 7.95
CA TRP A 98 5.03 -13.81 8.27
C TRP A 98 3.78 -12.99 7.95
N SER A 99 3.24 -12.31 8.95
CA SER A 99 2.16 -11.34 8.77
C SER A 99 2.74 -9.94 8.96
N PRO A 100 3.02 -9.20 7.87
CA PRO A 100 3.58 -7.87 7.97
C PRO A 100 2.58 -6.89 8.58
N TRP A 101 3.10 -5.78 9.11
CA TRP A 101 2.28 -4.68 9.57
C TRP A 101 1.45 -4.11 8.41
N ALA A 102 0.14 -3.96 8.63
CA ALA A 102 -0.74 -3.30 7.67
C ALA A 102 -0.41 -1.80 7.64
N GLU A 103 0.15 -1.35 6.52
CA GLU A 103 0.48 0.06 6.35
C GLU A 103 -0.79 0.89 6.34
N ARG A 104 -0.85 1.91 7.20
CA ARG A 104 -2.01 2.80 7.31
C ARG A 104 -1.80 4.01 6.41
N THR A 105 -2.88 4.40 5.74
CA THR A 105 -2.93 5.57 4.84
C THR A 105 -2.44 6.85 5.53
N VAL A 106 -2.69 6.95 6.83
CA VAL A 106 -2.23 8.05 7.67
C VAL A 106 -1.62 7.47 8.95
N PRO A 107 -0.58 8.10 9.51
CA PRO A 107 0.03 7.62 10.75
C PRO A 107 -1.02 7.42 11.85
N PRO A 108 -1.05 6.24 12.49
CA PRO A 108 -2.01 5.98 13.55
C PRO A 108 -1.76 6.92 14.74
N ARG A 109 -2.86 7.40 15.35
CA ARG A 109 -2.81 8.26 16.55
C ARG A 109 -2.25 7.54 17.77
N VAL A 110 -2.48 6.23 17.86
CA VAL A 110 -2.06 5.39 18.99
C VAL A 110 -1.18 4.25 18.47
N ALA A 111 -0.29 3.74 19.30
CA ALA A 111 0.49 2.54 19.01
C ALA A 111 -0.07 1.33 19.80
N GLY A 112 0.20 0.11 19.33
CA GLY A 112 -0.15 -1.12 20.05
C GLY A 112 -0.77 -2.21 19.18
N GLU A 113 -1.02 -3.36 19.81
CA GLU A 113 -1.63 -4.54 19.18
C GLU A 113 -3.10 -4.33 18.77
N ILE A 114 -3.74 -3.28 19.29
CA ILE A 114 -5.14 -2.93 19.01
C ILE A 114 -5.46 -2.90 17.51
N TRP A 115 -4.50 -2.48 16.70
CA TRP A 115 -4.62 -2.36 15.27
C TRP A 115 -4.84 -3.70 14.58
N CYS A 116 -4.19 -4.77 15.05
CA CYS A 116 -4.41 -6.11 14.51
C CYS A 116 -5.82 -6.64 14.81
N HIS A 117 -6.43 -6.20 15.92
CA HIS A 117 -7.82 -6.53 16.25
C HIS A 117 -8.80 -5.71 15.41
N LEU A 118 -8.51 -4.42 15.17
CA LEU A 118 -9.31 -3.55 14.30
C LEU A 118 -9.30 -4.03 12.84
N ASP A 119 -8.14 -4.46 12.35
CA ASP A 119 -7.99 -4.99 10.98
C ASP A 119 -8.80 -6.27 10.75
N ALA A 120 -9.09 -7.04 11.81
CA ALA A 120 -9.93 -8.24 11.76
C ALA A 120 -11.44 -7.94 11.77
N LEU A 121 -11.86 -6.75 12.19
CA LEU A 121 -13.28 -6.42 12.16
C LEU A 121 -13.78 -6.34 10.72
N GLY A 122 -15.03 -6.72 10.49
CA GLY A 122 -15.70 -6.69 9.19
C GLY A 122 -15.16 -7.65 8.13
N THR A 123 -14.23 -8.56 8.48
CA THR A 123 -13.74 -9.61 7.58
C THR A 123 -14.41 -10.94 7.87
N ALA A 124 -14.34 -11.89 6.93
CA ALA A 124 -14.85 -13.24 7.14
C ALA A 124 -14.11 -13.94 8.30
N VAL A 125 -14.80 -14.82 9.03
CA VAL A 125 -14.26 -15.48 10.24
C VAL A 125 -13.07 -16.43 9.99
N ASP A 126 -12.88 -16.83 8.73
CA ASP A 126 -11.79 -17.66 8.22
C ASP A 126 -10.65 -16.85 7.57
N ASP A 127 -10.77 -15.52 7.55
CA ASP A 127 -9.74 -14.61 7.02
C ASP A 127 -8.47 -14.59 7.90
N ASP A 128 -7.31 -14.41 7.27
CA ASP A 128 -6.01 -14.31 7.94
C ASP A 128 -5.95 -13.18 8.97
N ALA A 129 -6.68 -12.08 8.77
CA ALA A 129 -6.77 -11.00 9.74
C ALA A 129 -7.44 -11.47 11.05
N VAL A 130 -8.52 -12.26 10.96
CA VAL A 130 -9.20 -12.84 12.14
C VAL A 130 -8.29 -13.87 12.81
N ALA A 131 -7.63 -14.74 12.03
CA ALA A 131 -6.69 -15.71 12.57
C ALA A 131 -5.55 -15.02 13.35
N ARG A 132 -5.01 -13.91 12.82
CA ARG A 132 -3.97 -13.10 13.45
C ARG A 132 -4.46 -12.45 14.74
N SER A 133 -5.65 -11.83 14.72
CA SER A 133 -6.28 -11.23 15.90
C SER A 133 -6.47 -12.26 17.04
N ARG A 134 -7.00 -13.45 16.71
CA ARG A 134 -7.18 -14.55 17.68
C ARG A 134 -5.85 -15.06 18.23
N ALA A 135 -4.83 -15.19 17.37
CA ALA A 135 -3.50 -15.66 17.77
C ALA A 135 -2.80 -14.67 18.71
N LEU A 136 -2.87 -13.37 18.43
CA LEU A 136 -2.31 -12.33 19.32
C LEU A 136 -2.98 -12.32 20.70
N ALA A 137 -4.30 -12.54 20.74
CA ALA A 137 -5.06 -12.64 21.97
C ALA A 137 -4.79 -13.92 22.77
N GLY A 138 -4.06 -14.90 22.24
CA GLY A 138 -3.70 -16.12 22.98
C GLY A 138 -4.90 -16.90 23.53
N GLY A 139 -6.06 -16.81 22.86
CA GLY A 139 -7.30 -17.46 23.30
C GLY A 139 -8.09 -16.74 24.40
N THR A 140 -7.71 -15.52 24.78
CA THR A 140 -8.40 -14.76 25.85
C THR A 140 -9.48 -13.80 25.34
N ALA A 141 -9.46 -13.48 24.05
CA ALA A 141 -10.45 -12.63 23.40
C ALA A 141 -11.82 -13.31 23.28
N ARG A 142 -12.90 -12.56 23.54
CA ARG A 142 -14.28 -13.00 23.22
C ARG A 142 -14.70 -12.38 21.90
N ALA A 143 -14.70 -13.18 20.84
CA ALA A 143 -15.12 -12.74 19.51
C ALA A 143 -16.66 -12.62 19.43
N VAL A 144 -17.12 -11.62 18.69
CA VAL A 144 -18.53 -11.45 18.31
C VAL A 144 -18.62 -11.63 16.81
N GLU A 145 -19.40 -12.61 16.38
CA GLU A 145 -19.53 -13.01 14.98
C GLU A 145 -21.00 -12.95 14.55
N ARG A 146 -21.23 -12.53 13.31
CA ARG A 146 -22.57 -12.45 12.71
C ARG A 146 -22.47 -12.82 11.24
N ASP A 147 -23.28 -13.77 10.80
CA ASP A 147 -23.36 -14.20 9.39
C ASP A 147 -21.99 -14.54 8.77
N GLY A 148 -21.11 -15.18 9.55
CA GLY A 148 -19.76 -15.54 9.10
C GLY A 148 -18.76 -14.38 9.06
N VAL A 149 -19.11 -13.22 9.63
CA VAL A 149 -18.25 -12.02 9.70
C VAL A 149 -17.86 -11.73 11.15
N HIS A 150 -16.60 -11.37 11.37
CA HIS A 150 -16.09 -10.92 12.66
C HIS A 150 -16.49 -9.46 12.91
N VAL A 151 -17.46 -9.19 13.79
CA VAL A 151 -18.06 -7.85 13.95
C VAL A 151 -17.65 -7.14 15.25
N GLY A 152 -17.03 -7.87 16.18
CA GLY A 152 -16.53 -7.30 17.42
C GLY A 152 -15.61 -8.24 18.17
N VAL A 153 -14.90 -7.68 19.16
CA VAL A 153 -14.06 -8.44 20.07
C VAL A 153 -14.00 -7.77 21.44
N GLU A 154 -14.08 -8.55 22.51
CA GLU A 154 -13.85 -8.09 23.88
C GLU A 154 -12.49 -8.59 24.37
N LEU A 155 -11.73 -7.67 24.96
CA LEU A 155 -10.39 -7.89 25.46
C LEU A 155 -10.36 -7.45 26.93
N ASP A 156 -10.17 -8.39 27.85
CA ASP A 156 -9.98 -8.09 29.27
C ASP A 156 -8.53 -7.64 29.52
N LEU A 157 -8.32 -6.65 30.39
CA LEU A 157 -6.98 -6.20 30.82
C LEU A 157 -6.57 -6.80 32.18
N THR A 158 -7.51 -7.37 32.91
CA THR A 158 -7.33 -7.92 34.24
C THR A 158 -7.93 -9.32 34.35
N GLY A 159 -7.54 -10.06 35.39
CA GLY A 159 -8.03 -11.42 35.67
C GLY A 159 -7.35 -12.52 34.88
N GLY A 160 -7.79 -13.77 35.10
CA GLY A 160 -7.18 -14.96 34.47
C GLY A 160 -7.39 -15.08 32.96
N ALA A 161 -8.28 -14.26 32.39
CA ALA A 161 -8.52 -14.14 30.96
C ALA A 161 -8.00 -12.78 30.41
N ALA A 162 -7.06 -12.14 31.10
CA ALA A 162 -6.45 -10.92 30.60
C ALA A 162 -5.71 -11.15 29.28
N HIS A 163 -5.70 -10.13 28.43
CA HIS A 163 -4.90 -10.11 27.22
C HIS A 163 -3.42 -10.34 27.56
N PRO A 164 -2.69 -11.26 26.87
CA PRO A 164 -1.34 -11.68 27.27
C PRO A 164 -0.36 -10.53 27.50
N ARG A 165 -0.49 -9.46 26.71
CA ARG A 165 0.33 -8.24 26.80
C ARG A 165 -0.56 -7.01 26.97
N ALA A 166 -1.37 -6.98 28.03
CA ALA A 166 -2.37 -5.93 28.27
C ALA A 166 -1.82 -4.49 28.14
N GLY A 167 -0.61 -4.21 28.64
CA GLY A 167 0.03 -2.90 28.53
C GLY A 167 0.54 -2.53 27.13
N ALA A 168 0.59 -3.47 26.19
CA ALA A 168 0.95 -3.25 24.78
C ALA A 168 -0.28 -3.27 23.86
N LEU A 169 -1.48 -3.55 24.38
CA LEU A 169 -2.71 -3.55 23.59
C LEU A 169 -2.97 -2.15 23.01
N VAL A 170 -3.02 -1.14 23.88
CA VAL A 170 -2.99 0.28 23.51
C VAL A 170 -1.90 0.95 24.35
N VAL A 171 -0.85 1.42 23.69
CA VAL A 171 0.28 2.05 24.37
C VAL A 171 -0.19 3.26 25.18
N GLY A 172 0.27 3.34 26.42
CA GLY A 172 -0.09 4.42 27.36
C GLY A 172 -1.34 4.15 28.19
N LEU A 173 -2.06 3.05 27.90
CA LEU A 173 -3.14 2.52 28.74
C LEU A 173 -2.69 1.24 29.44
N ALA A 174 -3.19 1.05 30.65
CA ALA A 174 -2.99 -0.15 31.46
C ALA A 174 -4.26 -0.45 32.25
N ALA A 175 -4.33 -1.66 32.82
CA ALA A 175 -5.32 -1.98 33.85
C ALA A 175 -5.31 -0.90 34.95
N GLY A 176 -6.49 -0.41 35.31
CA GLY A 176 -6.66 0.65 36.32
C GLY A 176 -6.53 2.08 35.81
N SER A 177 -6.29 2.31 34.50
CA SER A 177 -6.30 3.68 33.94
C SER A 177 -7.66 4.35 34.13
N ASP A 178 -7.67 5.63 34.48
CA ASP A 178 -8.91 6.39 34.64
C ASP A 178 -9.43 6.93 33.29
N ARG A 179 -10.66 7.47 33.31
CA ARG A 179 -11.30 8.07 32.12
C ARG A 179 -10.51 9.23 31.52
N ALA A 180 -9.85 10.04 32.34
CA ALA A 180 -9.07 11.17 31.86
C ALA A 180 -7.85 10.68 31.06
N ARG A 181 -7.19 9.63 31.54
CA ARG A 181 -6.08 8.98 30.83
C ARG A 181 -6.54 8.32 29.55
N VAL A 182 -7.68 7.63 29.57
CA VAL A 182 -8.27 7.01 28.38
C VAL A 182 -8.60 8.07 27.32
N ALA A 183 -9.24 9.18 27.70
CA ALA A 183 -9.54 10.29 26.81
C ALA A 183 -8.28 10.97 26.26
N ALA A 184 -7.22 11.12 27.06
CA ALA A 184 -5.96 11.69 26.60
C ALA A 184 -5.31 10.84 25.50
N ILE A 185 -5.41 9.51 25.58
CA ILE A 185 -4.81 8.59 24.60
C ILE A 185 -5.72 8.39 23.39
N LEU A 186 -7.00 8.06 23.60
CA LEU A 186 -7.94 7.70 22.54
C LEU A 186 -8.65 8.90 21.91
N GLY A 187 -8.62 10.06 22.57
CA GLY A 187 -9.44 11.22 22.24
C GLY A 187 -10.75 11.27 23.04
N ASP A 188 -11.45 12.37 22.90
CA ASP A 188 -12.72 12.59 23.58
C ASP A 188 -13.74 11.50 23.23
N PRO A 189 -14.60 11.11 24.18
CA PRO A 189 -15.72 10.22 23.89
C PRO A 189 -16.62 10.80 22.80
N VAL A 190 -17.25 9.93 22.01
CA VAL A 190 -18.24 10.32 21.01
C VAL A 190 -19.65 10.34 21.60
N ASP A 191 -20.59 11.00 20.92
CA ASP A 191 -21.98 11.21 21.37
C ASP A 191 -22.75 9.91 21.67
N ASP A 192 -22.23 8.76 21.25
CA ASP A 192 -22.78 7.43 21.53
C ASP A 192 -22.65 7.00 23.02
N GLY A 193 -21.82 7.69 23.82
CA GLY A 193 -21.71 7.47 25.27
C GLY A 193 -20.38 7.92 25.88
N PRO A 194 -20.33 8.14 27.21
CA PRO A 194 -19.17 8.74 27.89
C PRO A 194 -17.91 7.87 27.90
N ASP A 195 -18.06 6.57 27.61
CA ASP A 195 -16.96 5.59 27.59
C ASP A 195 -16.72 5.01 26.18
N VAL A 196 -17.28 5.65 25.14
CA VAL A 196 -17.17 5.21 23.74
C VAL A 196 -16.24 6.14 22.99
N HIS A 197 -15.17 5.59 22.44
CA HIS A 197 -14.17 6.28 21.63
C HIS A 197 -14.18 5.73 20.19
N ARG A 198 -13.50 6.43 19.27
CA ARG A 198 -13.33 5.98 17.89
C ARG A 198 -11.86 5.81 17.51
N LEU A 199 -11.55 4.68 16.89
CA LEU A 199 -10.28 4.44 16.21
C LEU A 199 -10.59 3.99 14.78
N GLU A 200 -10.24 4.80 13.80
CA GLU A 200 -10.57 4.57 12.38
C GLU A 200 -12.05 4.22 12.12
N GLY A 201 -12.96 4.93 12.80
CA GLY A 201 -14.40 4.77 12.63
C GLY A 201 -14.98 3.54 13.32
N ASP A 202 -14.15 2.61 13.78
CA ASP A 202 -14.56 1.52 14.65
C ASP A 202 -14.75 2.03 16.08
N ARG A 203 -15.73 1.47 16.78
CA ARG A 203 -16.07 1.84 18.16
C ARG A 203 -15.18 1.07 19.13
N LEU A 204 -14.57 1.80 20.05
CA LEU A 204 -13.86 1.25 21.20
C LEU A 204 -14.58 1.70 22.46
N THR A 205 -15.23 0.76 23.14
CA THR A 205 -15.88 1.00 24.43
C THR A 205 -14.95 0.58 25.56
N ALA A 206 -14.57 1.54 26.39
CA ALA A 206 -13.79 1.31 27.60
C ALA A 206 -14.70 0.75 28.70
N ARG A 207 -14.26 -0.32 29.39
CA ARG A 207 -14.97 -0.91 30.53
C ARG A 207 -14.19 -0.63 31.81
N TYR A 208 -14.90 -0.19 32.85
CA TYR A 208 -14.32 0.18 34.14
C TYR A 208 -14.88 -0.70 35.26
N ASP A 209 -14.10 -0.90 36.31
CA ASP A 209 -14.59 -1.45 37.59
C ASP A 209 -15.33 -0.38 38.42
N ASP A 210 -15.83 -0.79 39.59
CA ASP A 210 -16.54 0.08 40.54
C ASP A 210 -15.65 1.22 41.07
N GLY A 211 -14.33 1.05 41.04
CA GLY A 211 -13.34 2.07 41.41
C GLY A 211 -13.04 3.07 40.28
N GLY A 212 -13.63 2.87 39.10
CA GLY A 212 -13.38 3.71 37.92
C GLY A 212 -12.08 3.39 37.19
N GLY A 213 -11.44 2.25 37.48
CA GLY A 213 -10.24 1.78 36.81
C GLY A 213 -10.56 0.95 35.57
N LEU A 214 -9.82 1.17 34.48
CA LEU A 214 -10.00 0.44 33.22
C LEU A 214 -9.72 -1.06 33.40
N VAL A 215 -10.69 -1.91 33.09
CA VAL A 215 -10.58 -3.38 33.19
C VAL A 215 -10.65 -4.10 31.85
N GLY A 216 -11.06 -3.42 30.78
CA GLY A 216 -11.20 -4.06 29.48
C GLY A 216 -11.61 -3.11 28.38
N LEU A 217 -11.48 -3.58 27.15
CA LEU A 217 -11.90 -2.89 25.94
C LEU A 217 -12.88 -3.77 25.16
N ARG A 218 -13.86 -3.15 24.52
CA ARG A 218 -14.72 -3.79 23.52
C ARG A 218 -14.59 -3.04 22.22
N LEU A 219 -14.20 -3.75 21.17
CA LEU A 219 -14.17 -3.25 19.81
C LEU A 219 -15.40 -3.72 19.05
N SER A 220 -15.96 -2.84 18.24
CA SER A 220 -17.04 -3.20 17.33
C SER A 220 -17.02 -2.33 16.09
N ARG A 221 -17.32 -2.95 14.95
CA ARG A 221 -17.49 -2.21 13.71
C ARG A 221 -18.95 -1.78 13.58
N PRO A 222 -19.24 -0.46 13.53
CA PRO A 222 -20.57 -0.01 13.18
C PRO A 222 -20.90 -0.47 11.75
N THR A 223 -22.19 -0.59 11.44
CA THR A 223 -22.62 -0.83 10.06
C THR A 223 -22.00 0.24 9.18
N PRO A 224 -21.24 -0.14 8.13
CA PRO A 224 -20.57 0.85 7.32
C PRO A 224 -21.62 1.77 6.67
N PRO A 225 -21.33 3.08 6.56
CA PRO A 225 -22.23 4.00 5.89
C PRO A 225 -22.45 3.54 4.45
N THR A 226 -23.61 3.86 3.89
CA THR A 226 -23.86 3.66 2.45
C THR A 226 -22.75 4.32 1.65
N ALA A 227 -22.27 3.65 0.60
CA ALA A 227 -21.24 4.21 -0.26
C ALA A 227 -21.67 5.60 -0.76
N PRO A 228 -20.77 6.60 -0.77
CA PRO A 228 -21.10 7.93 -1.23
C PRO A 228 -21.57 7.85 -2.69
N VAL A 229 -22.63 8.57 -3.01
CA VAL A 229 -23.18 8.67 -4.37
C VAL A 229 -22.39 9.71 -5.19
N GLY A 230 -22.52 9.64 -6.52
CA GLY A 230 -21.85 10.58 -7.43
C GLY A 230 -20.40 10.18 -7.74
N ALA A 231 -19.57 11.17 -8.05
CA ALA A 231 -18.25 10.91 -8.63
C ALA A 231 -17.27 10.21 -7.67
N ILE A 232 -17.32 10.50 -6.36
CA ILE A 232 -16.55 9.73 -5.36
C ILE A 232 -17.00 8.26 -5.34
N GLY A 233 -18.29 7.99 -5.50
CA GLY A 233 -18.81 6.63 -5.62
C GLY A 233 -18.26 5.88 -6.84
N VAL A 234 -18.17 6.55 -7.99
CA VAL A 234 -17.56 5.98 -9.21
C VAL A 234 -16.06 5.72 -9.01
N MET A 235 -15.34 6.66 -8.38
CA MET A 235 -13.92 6.48 -8.04
C MET A 235 -13.71 5.27 -7.12
N LEU A 236 -14.54 5.13 -6.08
CA LEU A 236 -14.51 4.00 -5.15
C LEU A 236 -14.85 2.67 -5.83
N HIS A 237 -15.80 2.67 -6.78
CA HIS A 237 -16.19 1.47 -7.51
C HIS A 237 -15.08 0.97 -8.46
N ALA A 238 -14.22 1.86 -8.95
CA ALA A 238 -13.07 1.50 -9.77
C ALA A 238 -11.94 0.83 -8.97
N LEU A 239 -11.89 0.97 -7.64
CA LEU A 239 -10.84 0.37 -6.82
C LEU A 239 -10.86 -1.16 -6.92
N GLY A 240 -9.66 -1.75 -7.03
CA GLY A 240 -9.43 -3.18 -7.20
C GLY A 240 -9.82 -3.74 -8.57
N GLN A 241 -10.39 -2.93 -9.46
CA GLN A 241 -10.81 -3.34 -10.79
C GLN A 241 -9.62 -3.39 -11.75
N ASP A 242 -9.66 -4.34 -12.69
CA ASP A 242 -8.60 -4.54 -13.67
C ASP A 242 -8.60 -3.43 -14.75
N GLU A 243 -7.43 -3.19 -15.34
CA GLU A 243 -7.24 -2.26 -16.46
C GLU A 243 -8.07 -2.71 -17.68
N GLY A 244 -8.95 -1.83 -18.17
CA GLY A 244 -9.90 -2.10 -19.26
C GLY A 244 -11.25 -2.65 -18.80
N SER A 245 -11.50 -2.71 -17.49
CA SER A 245 -12.82 -3.07 -16.94
C SER A 245 -13.83 -1.94 -17.11
N ALA A 246 -15.13 -2.29 -17.18
CA ALA A 246 -16.22 -1.32 -17.30
C ALA A 246 -16.22 -0.24 -16.18
N PRO A 247 -15.91 -0.55 -14.90
CA PRO A 247 -15.78 0.47 -13.87
C PRO A 247 -14.65 1.49 -14.13
N LEU A 248 -13.50 1.05 -14.65
CA LEU A 248 -12.40 1.95 -15.00
C LEU A 248 -12.76 2.83 -16.21
N GLU A 249 -13.42 2.25 -17.23
CA GLU A 249 -13.90 3.03 -18.38
C GLU A 249 -14.93 4.09 -17.95
N ALA A 250 -15.83 3.75 -17.02
CA ALA A 250 -16.78 4.72 -16.45
C ALA A 250 -16.08 5.84 -15.66
N LEU A 251 -15.02 5.52 -14.92
CA LEU A 251 -14.19 6.50 -14.23
C LEU A 251 -13.50 7.46 -15.20
N ILE A 252 -12.91 6.93 -16.27
CA ILE A 252 -12.21 7.72 -17.30
C ILE A 252 -13.22 8.64 -18.01
N ALA A 253 -14.38 8.11 -18.41
CA ALA A 253 -15.44 8.91 -19.02
C ALA A 253 -15.92 10.05 -18.11
N LEU A 254 -15.92 9.83 -16.79
CA LEU A 254 -16.33 10.81 -15.80
C LEU A 254 -15.28 11.91 -15.54
N LEU A 255 -14.02 11.53 -15.37
CA LEU A 255 -12.95 12.44 -14.91
C LEU A 255 -12.13 13.04 -16.04
N GLY A 256 -12.27 12.50 -17.25
CA GLY A 256 -11.70 13.02 -18.48
C GLY A 256 -10.76 12.03 -19.16
N GLU A 257 -10.50 12.30 -20.44
CA GLU A 257 -9.69 11.44 -21.30
C GLU A 257 -8.26 11.24 -20.76
N PRO A 258 -7.66 10.04 -20.94
CA PRO A 258 -6.27 9.78 -20.57
C PRO A 258 -5.31 10.66 -21.36
N ARG A 259 -4.44 11.40 -20.67
CA ARG A 259 -3.40 12.25 -21.26
C ARG A 259 -2.05 11.57 -21.31
N ARG A 260 -1.64 10.94 -20.20
CA ARG A 260 -0.33 10.28 -20.08
C ARG A 260 -0.45 8.98 -19.31
N ARG A 261 0.49 8.07 -19.56
CA ARG A 261 0.70 6.85 -18.78
C ARG A 261 2.13 6.81 -18.28
N TRP A 262 2.32 6.26 -17.09
CA TRP A 262 3.58 6.17 -16.40
C TRP A 262 3.75 4.78 -15.81
N THR A 263 4.99 4.32 -15.70
CA THR A 263 5.34 3.10 -14.96
C THR A 263 6.55 3.38 -14.06
N ASP A 264 6.61 2.72 -12.91
CA ASP A 264 7.76 2.86 -12.00
C ASP A 264 9.02 2.18 -12.57
N SER A 265 8.82 1.12 -13.37
CA SER A 265 9.83 0.42 -14.18
C SER A 265 9.18 -0.45 -15.25
N LEU A 266 9.96 -0.93 -16.23
CA LEU A 266 9.46 -1.84 -17.28
C LEU A 266 9.25 -3.28 -16.83
N LEU A 267 9.71 -3.60 -15.62
CA LEU A 267 9.55 -4.88 -14.94
C LEU A 267 8.59 -4.75 -13.75
N GLY A 268 8.07 -3.54 -13.50
CA GLY A 268 7.26 -3.22 -12.34
C GLY A 268 5.80 -3.44 -12.64
N SER A 269 5.08 -3.93 -11.64
CA SER A 269 3.63 -4.08 -11.68
C SER A 269 2.90 -2.73 -11.54
N ARG A 270 3.62 -1.65 -11.19
CA ARG A 270 3.03 -0.37 -10.80
C ARG A 270 2.99 0.65 -11.92
N ARG A 271 1.81 1.23 -12.12
CA ARG A 271 1.52 2.16 -13.22
C ARG A 271 0.70 3.34 -12.74
N MET A 272 0.70 4.41 -13.51
CA MET A 272 -0.20 5.54 -13.33
C MET A 272 -0.75 6.01 -14.67
N ILE A 273 -2.05 6.29 -14.71
CA ILE A 273 -2.73 6.94 -15.82
C ILE A 273 -3.07 8.36 -15.36
N GLU A 274 -2.48 9.35 -16.00
CA GLU A 274 -2.82 10.74 -15.81
C GLU A 274 -3.97 11.10 -16.76
N LEU A 275 -5.12 11.44 -16.20
CA LEU A 275 -6.28 11.93 -16.94
C LEU A 275 -6.21 13.46 -17.08
N ALA A 276 -7.15 14.02 -17.85
CA ALA A 276 -7.25 15.46 -17.95
C ALA A 276 -7.29 16.15 -16.56
N GLY A 277 -6.73 17.36 -16.47
CA GLY A 277 -6.76 18.23 -15.27
C GLY A 277 -6.15 17.62 -14.01
N GLY A 278 -5.08 16.83 -14.19
CA GLY A 278 -4.20 16.39 -13.10
C GLY A 278 -4.78 15.27 -12.24
N VAL A 279 -5.82 14.57 -12.71
CA VAL A 279 -6.31 13.37 -12.01
C VAL A 279 -5.36 12.21 -12.30
N GLU A 280 -4.94 11.50 -11.26
CA GLU A 280 -4.00 10.38 -11.36
C GLU A 280 -4.71 9.09 -10.94
N VAL A 281 -4.70 8.08 -11.80
CA VAL A 281 -5.18 6.72 -11.49
C VAL A 281 -3.97 5.83 -11.34
N LEU A 282 -3.69 5.37 -10.12
CA LEU A 282 -2.58 4.48 -9.81
C LEU A 282 -3.04 3.02 -9.87
N LEU A 283 -2.23 2.18 -10.49
CA LEU A 283 -2.45 0.76 -10.63
C LEU A 283 -1.27 -0.03 -10.06
N ASP A 284 -1.55 -1.19 -9.48
CA ASP A 284 -0.57 -2.22 -9.14
C ASP A 284 -1.08 -3.55 -9.69
N ASP A 285 -0.24 -4.25 -10.43
CA ASP A 285 -0.58 -5.49 -11.14
C ASP A 285 -1.85 -5.34 -12.00
N ARG A 286 -1.91 -4.22 -12.74
CA ARG A 286 -3.05 -3.79 -13.58
C ARG A 286 -4.37 -3.59 -12.83
N ARG A 287 -4.36 -3.55 -11.49
CA ARG A 287 -5.54 -3.23 -10.68
C ARG A 287 -5.47 -1.84 -10.12
N VAL A 288 -6.58 -1.11 -10.16
CA VAL A 288 -6.63 0.24 -9.59
C VAL A 288 -6.44 0.20 -8.08
N THR A 289 -5.38 0.81 -7.58
CA THR A 289 -5.09 0.90 -6.14
C THR A 289 -5.49 2.24 -5.54
N GLU A 290 -5.43 3.31 -6.35
CA GLU A 290 -5.70 4.66 -5.89
C GLU A 290 -6.14 5.57 -7.05
N VAL A 291 -7.02 6.54 -6.77
CA VAL A 291 -7.33 7.64 -7.69
C VAL A 291 -7.15 8.96 -6.94
N ARG A 292 -6.30 9.86 -7.44
CA ARG A 292 -6.02 11.19 -6.87
C ARG A 292 -6.58 12.28 -7.77
N THR A 293 -7.11 13.33 -7.17
CA THR A 293 -7.58 14.54 -7.87
C THR A 293 -7.09 15.79 -7.13
N PRO A 294 -6.66 16.83 -7.84
CA PRO A 294 -6.18 18.08 -7.25
C PRO A 294 -7.31 19.00 -6.76
N ALA A 295 -8.59 18.65 -6.98
CA ALA A 295 -9.71 19.47 -6.50
C ALA A 295 -11.00 18.66 -6.31
N LEU A 296 -11.77 19.02 -5.27
CA LEU A 296 -13.16 18.58 -5.11
C LEU A 296 -14.10 19.17 -6.18
N HIS A 297 -13.77 20.39 -6.62
CA HIS A 297 -14.48 21.09 -7.68
C HIS A 297 -13.46 21.44 -8.78
N PRO A 298 -13.35 20.61 -9.83
CA PRO A 298 -12.56 20.99 -10.99
C PRO A 298 -13.17 22.23 -11.69
N ASP A 299 -12.32 22.96 -12.42
CA ASP A 299 -12.75 24.06 -13.30
C ASP A 299 -13.71 23.56 -14.41
N GLU A 300 -14.28 24.51 -15.17
CA GLU A 300 -15.36 24.30 -16.16
C GLU A 300 -15.29 22.98 -16.95
N GLY A 301 -16.42 22.28 -17.03
CA GLY A 301 -16.59 21.07 -17.86
C GLY A 301 -16.45 19.72 -17.14
N ARG A 302 -16.29 19.70 -15.82
CA ARG A 302 -16.24 18.44 -15.03
C ARG A 302 -17.24 18.38 -13.88
N PRO A 303 -17.71 17.17 -13.53
CA PRO A 303 -18.62 16.99 -12.41
C PRO A 303 -17.93 17.33 -11.09
N ALA A 304 -18.67 18.00 -10.20
CA ALA A 304 -18.25 18.15 -8.81
C ALA A 304 -18.13 16.77 -8.15
N LEU A 305 -17.06 16.55 -7.38
CA LEU A 305 -16.87 15.27 -6.68
C LEU A 305 -17.92 15.04 -5.60
N LEU A 306 -18.27 16.12 -4.91
CA LEU A 306 -19.37 16.18 -3.96
C LEU A 306 -20.36 17.26 -4.44
N PRO A 307 -21.52 16.88 -4.99
CA PRO A 307 -22.50 17.85 -5.48
C PRO A 307 -23.16 18.60 -4.31
N GLY A 308 -23.50 19.87 -4.53
CA GLY A 308 -24.29 20.67 -3.58
C GLY A 308 -23.49 21.39 -2.47
N LEU A 309 -22.17 21.30 -2.46
CA LEU A 309 -21.34 22.03 -1.49
C LEU A 309 -21.04 23.46 -1.96
N THR A 310 -20.79 24.37 -1.02
CA THR A 310 -20.31 25.72 -1.34
C THR A 310 -18.89 25.69 -1.94
N ARG A 311 -18.49 26.77 -2.62
CA ARG A 311 -17.14 26.91 -3.21
C ARG A 311 -16.37 28.07 -2.55
N PRO A 312 -15.25 27.81 -1.87
CA PRO A 312 -14.72 26.49 -1.47
C PRO A 312 -15.56 25.84 -0.36
N PRO A 313 -15.68 24.49 -0.31
CA PRO A 313 -16.42 23.82 0.75
C PRO A 313 -15.63 23.85 2.06
N SER A 314 -16.34 24.05 3.16
CA SER A 314 -15.80 23.89 4.51
C SER A 314 -15.58 22.42 4.86
N ARG A 315 -14.72 22.18 5.87
CA ARG A 315 -14.47 20.84 6.42
C ARG A 315 -15.74 20.18 6.96
N GLU A 316 -16.63 20.99 7.55
CA GLU A 316 -17.91 20.54 8.09
C GLU A 316 -18.89 20.12 6.97
N GLU A 317 -18.94 20.88 5.87
CA GLU A 317 -19.73 20.48 4.68
C GLU A 317 -19.24 19.17 4.06
N VAL A 318 -17.92 18.96 4.00
CA VAL A 318 -17.34 17.69 3.53
C VAL A 318 -17.72 16.54 4.46
N ALA A 319 -17.64 16.73 5.78
CA ALA A 319 -18.07 15.73 6.75
C ALA A 319 -19.60 15.48 6.69
N GLY A 320 -20.40 16.50 6.41
CA GLY A 320 -21.84 16.35 6.17
C GLY A 320 -22.14 15.46 4.95
N ALA A 321 -21.30 15.52 3.91
CA ALA A 321 -21.48 14.74 2.68
C ALA A 321 -20.90 13.31 2.75
N LEU A 322 -19.74 13.13 3.40
CA LEU A 322 -19.03 11.84 3.48
C LEU A 322 -19.26 11.09 4.79
N GLY A 323 -19.96 11.71 5.74
CA GLY A 323 -20.07 11.24 7.12
C GLY A 323 -18.88 11.71 7.97
N HIS A 324 -18.85 11.30 9.24
CA HIS A 324 -17.77 11.69 10.13
C HIS A 324 -16.42 11.07 9.68
N PRO A 325 -15.34 11.86 9.64
CA PRO A 325 -14.03 11.33 9.34
C PRO A 325 -13.63 10.30 10.39
N VAL A 326 -13.01 9.23 9.93
CA VAL A 326 -12.46 8.17 10.79
C VAL A 326 -11.16 8.57 11.46
N MET A 327 -10.49 9.61 10.93
CA MET A 327 -9.38 10.30 11.56
C MET A 327 -9.14 11.65 10.87
N THR A 328 -8.70 12.63 11.66
CA THR A 328 -8.58 14.05 11.31
C THR A 328 -7.21 14.56 11.78
N THR A 329 -6.46 15.20 10.90
CA THR A 329 -5.24 15.98 11.23
C THR A 329 -5.45 17.47 10.91
N ALA A 330 -4.43 18.31 11.07
CA ALA A 330 -4.51 19.72 10.68
C ALA A 330 -4.76 19.91 9.17
N ASP A 331 -4.25 18.99 8.35
CA ASP A 331 -4.17 19.08 6.90
C ASP A 331 -4.95 18.00 6.16
N LEU A 332 -5.56 17.02 6.85
CA LEU A 332 -6.30 15.95 6.18
C LEU A 332 -7.48 15.39 6.98
N ASP A 333 -8.49 14.90 6.27
CA ASP A 333 -9.50 13.98 6.79
C ASP A 333 -9.44 12.65 6.05
N LEU A 334 -9.55 11.56 6.80
CA LEU A 334 -9.76 10.21 6.27
C LEU A 334 -11.21 9.83 6.53
N PHE A 335 -11.94 9.43 5.49
CA PHE A 335 -13.29 8.87 5.56
C PHE A 335 -13.26 7.42 5.10
N ARG A 336 -14.11 6.58 5.69
CA ARG A 336 -14.16 5.15 5.39
C ARG A 336 -15.47 4.80 4.71
N SER A 337 -15.38 4.14 3.56
CA SER A 337 -16.52 3.55 2.86
C SER A 337 -16.45 2.01 2.93
N PRO A 338 -17.52 1.29 2.55
CA PRO A 338 -17.51 -0.17 2.50
C PRO A 338 -16.40 -0.76 1.61
N VAL A 339 -16.01 -0.05 0.56
CA VAL A 339 -15.15 -0.55 -0.53
C VAL A 339 -13.73 0.05 -0.54
N GLY A 340 -13.49 1.10 0.25
CA GLY A 340 -12.21 1.81 0.28
C GLY A 340 -12.22 3.04 1.17
N ASP A 341 -11.08 3.71 1.26
CA ASP A 341 -10.92 4.95 2.02
C ASP A 341 -10.96 6.17 1.08
N VAL A 342 -11.50 7.29 1.57
CA VAL A 342 -11.47 8.61 0.93
C VAL A 342 -10.61 9.53 1.79
N VAL A 343 -9.55 10.10 1.24
CA VAL A 343 -8.70 11.07 1.92
C VAL A 343 -8.94 12.43 1.29
N VAL A 344 -9.27 13.42 2.11
CA VAL A 344 -9.40 14.82 1.70
C VAL A 344 -8.25 15.59 2.32
N GLY A 345 -7.34 16.10 1.49
CA GLY A 345 -6.27 17.01 1.90
C GLY A 345 -6.77 18.45 1.88
N TYR A 346 -6.43 19.21 2.91
CA TYR A 346 -6.79 20.60 3.10
C TYR A 346 -5.55 21.49 3.04
N GLY A 347 -5.73 22.73 2.60
CA GLY A 347 -4.68 23.73 2.62
C GLY A 347 -5.23 25.14 2.64
N ALA A 348 -4.36 26.11 2.91
CA ALA A 348 -4.74 27.51 2.92
C ALA A 348 -5.19 27.98 1.54
N LEU A 349 -6.31 28.69 1.49
CA LEU A 349 -6.84 29.40 0.32
C LEU A 349 -7.25 30.81 0.77
N GLY A 350 -6.30 31.75 0.64
CA GLY A 350 -6.46 33.07 1.26
C GLY A 350 -6.48 32.97 2.79
N THR A 351 -7.54 33.44 3.42
CA THR A 351 -7.77 33.34 4.87
C THR A 351 -8.54 32.10 5.30
N ALA A 352 -9.04 31.29 4.36
CA ALA A 352 -9.82 30.09 4.63
C ALA A 352 -8.99 28.81 4.46
N VAL A 353 -9.41 27.72 5.12
CA VAL A 353 -8.91 26.36 4.86
C VAL A 353 -9.89 25.68 3.94
N ALA A 354 -9.40 25.13 2.82
CA ALA A 354 -10.22 24.51 1.80
C ALA A 354 -9.62 23.18 1.34
N PRO A 355 -10.43 22.23 0.86
CA PRO A 355 -9.93 21.03 0.21
C PRO A 355 -9.05 21.35 -1.00
N ARG A 356 -7.86 20.76 -1.02
CA ARG A 356 -6.81 20.91 -2.04
C ARG A 356 -6.50 19.61 -2.77
N SER A 357 -6.93 18.47 -2.24
CA SER A 357 -6.78 17.19 -2.90
C SER A 357 -7.82 16.22 -2.37
N VAL A 358 -8.26 15.30 -3.23
CA VAL A 358 -8.99 14.11 -2.81
C VAL A 358 -8.27 12.89 -3.35
N SER A 359 -8.18 11.83 -2.55
CA SER A 359 -7.79 10.53 -3.06
C SER A 359 -8.75 9.48 -2.57
N VAL A 360 -9.05 8.49 -3.41
CA VAL A 360 -9.68 7.25 -2.96
C VAL A 360 -8.68 6.12 -3.07
N ARG A 361 -8.64 5.25 -2.06
CA ARG A 361 -7.60 4.22 -1.91
C ARG A 361 -8.20 2.89 -1.51
N ALA A 362 -7.68 1.80 -2.09
CA ALA A 362 -7.98 0.47 -1.61
C ALA A 362 -7.40 0.26 -0.19
N ARG A 363 -8.15 -0.42 0.69
CA ARG A 363 -7.69 -0.70 2.06
C ARG A 363 -6.50 -1.66 2.03
N GLY A 364 -5.50 -1.39 2.88
CA GLY A 364 -4.29 -2.21 2.99
C GLY A 364 -3.36 -2.12 1.77
N GLY A 365 -3.65 -1.24 0.80
CA GLY A 365 -2.75 -0.94 -0.30
C GLY A 365 -1.54 -0.16 0.21
N HIS A 366 -0.35 -0.48 -0.32
CA HIS A 366 0.84 0.32 -0.04
C HIS A 366 0.61 1.75 -0.55
N ALA A 367 0.81 2.74 0.32
CA ALA A 367 0.92 4.12 -0.13
C ALA A 367 2.03 4.15 -1.18
N VAL A 368 1.68 4.47 -2.42
CA VAL A 368 2.68 4.60 -3.48
C VAL A 368 3.48 5.85 -3.13
N PRO A 369 4.75 5.72 -2.70
CA PRO A 369 5.56 6.89 -2.48
C PRO A 369 5.69 7.59 -3.82
N ASP A 370 5.86 8.91 -3.84
CA ASP A 370 6.20 9.68 -5.04
C ASP A 370 7.63 9.35 -5.51
N ARG A 371 7.90 8.05 -5.76
CA ARG A 371 9.08 7.60 -6.47
C ARG A 371 8.93 8.18 -7.88
N ARG A 372 9.96 8.92 -8.31
CA ARG A 372 10.07 9.51 -9.64
C ARG A 372 9.57 8.51 -10.68
N TRP A 373 8.40 8.75 -11.25
CA TRP A 373 7.88 8.01 -12.40
C TRP A 373 8.94 8.10 -13.50
N ARG A 374 9.53 6.96 -13.91
CA ARG A 374 10.79 6.95 -14.68
C ARG A 374 10.59 6.71 -16.17
N VAL A 375 9.49 6.10 -16.55
CA VAL A 375 9.15 5.82 -17.95
C VAL A 375 7.70 6.20 -18.16
N SER A 376 7.45 6.97 -19.20
CA SER A 376 6.12 7.44 -19.57
C SER A 376 5.79 7.13 -21.02
N GLY A 377 4.52 7.28 -21.39
CA GLY A 377 4.08 7.40 -22.77
C GLY A 377 3.66 6.10 -23.46
N ASP A 378 3.77 6.12 -24.80
CA ASP A 378 3.33 5.05 -25.71
C ASP A 378 4.03 3.71 -25.43
N LEU A 379 5.19 3.72 -24.78
CA LEU A 379 5.96 2.51 -24.46
C LEU A 379 5.18 1.50 -23.60
N VAL A 380 4.48 1.97 -22.56
CA VAL A 380 3.63 1.11 -21.72
C VAL A 380 2.46 0.58 -22.54
N THR A 381 1.88 1.42 -23.39
CA THR A 381 0.80 1.05 -24.32
C THR A 381 1.25 -0.05 -25.29
N PHE A 382 2.51 -0.06 -25.75
CA PHE A 382 3.03 -1.13 -26.60
C PHE A 382 3.11 -2.47 -25.87
N VAL A 383 3.65 -2.48 -24.65
CA VAL A 383 3.68 -3.70 -23.82
C VAL A 383 2.26 -4.24 -23.60
N ASP A 384 1.29 -3.36 -23.33
CA ASP A 384 -0.11 -3.77 -23.12
C ASP A 384 -0.83 -4.31 -24.35
N THR A 385 -0.29 -3.98 -25.51
CA THR A 385 -0.82 -4.38 -26.81
C THR A 385 -0.33 -5.77 -27.19
N LEU A 386 0.83 -6.23 -26.67
CA LEU A 386 1.32 -7.59 -26.91
C LEU A 386 0.31 -8.64 -26.45
N GLY A 387 0.14 -9.69 -27.25
CA GLY A 387 -0.77 -10.80 -26.99
C GLY A 387 -2.26 -10.48 -27.17
N ARG A 388 -2.64 -9.23 -27.46
CA ARG A 388 -4.04 -8.87 -27.75
C ARG A 388 -4.43 -9.21 -29.18
N ASP A 389 -5.70 -9.51 -29.38
CA ASP A 389 -6.25 -9.83 -30.69
C ASP A 389 -6.21 -8.63 -31.63
N ARG A 390 -6.10 -8.91 -32.94
CA ARG A 390 -5.99 -7.92 -34.02
C ARG A 390 -7.03 -6.81 -34.01
N ASP A 391 -8.24 -7.12 -33.54
CA ASP A 391 -9.40 -6.23 -33.55
C ASP A 391 -9.61 -5.53 -32.20
N HIS A 392 -8.67 -5.67 -31.27
CA HIS A 392 -8.75 -5.04 -29.97
C HIS A 392 -8.57 -3.50 -30.10
N PRO A 393 -9.40 -2.67 -29.47
CA PRO A 393 -9.35 -1.20 -29.64
C PRO A 393 -7.98 -0.56 -29.35
N LEU A 394 -7.23 -1.13 -28.41
CA LEU A 394 -5.85 -0.71 -28.11
C LEU A 394 -4.90 -0.93 -29.30
N VAL A 395 -5.08 -2.00 -30.07
CA VAL A 395 -4.26 -2.32 -31.25
C VAL A 395 -4.48 -1.27 -32.34
N ASP A 396 -5.72 -0.85 -32.56
CA ASP A 396 -6.05 0.19 -33.54
C ASP A 396 -5.47 1.54 -33.14
N ARG A 397 -5.53 1.87 -31.84
CA ARG A 397 -4.88 3.06 -31.29
C ARG A 397 -3.36 3.03 -31.50
N VAL A 398 -2.70 1.89 -31.29
CA VAL A 398 -1.26 1.73 -31.51
C VAL A 398 -0.89 1.81 -32.99
N ARG A 399 -1.69 1.20 -33.88
CA ARG A 399 -1.49 1.25 -35.33
C ARG A 399 -1.62 2.65 -35.91
N ALA A 400 -2.45 3.49 -35.31
CA ALA A 400 -2.66 4.87 -35.73
C ALA A 400 -1.47 5.79 -35.37
N LEU A 401 -0.53 5.33 -34.54
CA LEU A 401 0.66 6.11 -34.18
C LEU A 401 1.66 6.14 -35.34
N PRO A 402 2.21 7.30 -35.71
CA PRO A 402 3.17 7.38 -36.80
C PRO A 402 4.45 6.64 -36.44
N GLU A 403 5.12 6.06 -37.44
CA GLU A 403 6.38 5.32 -37.30
C GLU A 403 6.32 4.09 -36.36
N VAL A 404 5.11 3.59 -36.09
CA VAL A 404 4.86 2.34 -35.38
C VAL A 404 4.41 1.26 -36.36
N ARG A 405 4.98 0.06 -36.25
CA ARG A 405 4.53 -1.14 -36.96
C ARG A 405 4.15 -2.20 -35.97
N VAL A 406 3.01 -2.85 -36.21
CA VAL A 406 2.50 -3.93 -35.36
C VAL A 406 2.55 -5.22 -36.15
N GLY A 407 3.32 -6.19 -35.68
CA GLY A 407 3.41 -7.55 -36.22
C GLY A 407 2.49 -8.50 -35.46
N PHE A 408 1.95 -9.49 -36.18
CA PHE A 408 0.94 -10.42 -35.67
C PHE A 408 1.39 -11.86 -35.84
N ARG A 409 1.10 -12.67 -34.82
CA ARG A 409 1.25 -14.13 -34.84
C ARG A 409 -0.01 -14.76 -34.29
N ALA A 410 -0.59 -15.71 -35.03
CA ALA A 410 -1.86 -16.36 -34.65
C ALA A 410 -2.98 -15.37 -34.31
N ASN A 411 -3.12 -14.29 -35.09
CA ASN A 411 -4.09 -13.20 -34.91
C ASN A 411 -3.91 -12.34 -33.64
N GLN A 412 -2.86 -12.58 -32.86
CA GLN A 412 -2.48 -11.77 -31.71
C GLN A 412 -1.27 -10.91 -32.06
N VAL A 413 -1.14 -9.77 -31.40
CA VAL A 413 0.07 -8.95 -31.53
C VAL A 413 1.27 -9.69 -30.95
N ASP A 414 2.28 -9.87 -31.78
CA ASP A 414 3.52 -10.57 -31.44
C ASP A 414 4.67 -9.59 -31.25
N GLU A 415 4.70 -8.52 -32.05
CA GLU A 415 5.75 -7.52 -32.03
C GLU A 415 5.23 -6.12 -32.34
N ILE A 416 5.90 -5.12 -31.78
CA ILE A 416 5.69 -3.71 -32.08
C ILE A 416 7.06 -3.07 -32.32
N GLU A 417 7.28 -2.56 -33.53
CA GLU A 417 8.50 -1.89 -33.95
C GLU A 417 8.30 -0.36 -34.00
N LEU A 418 9.29 0.36 -33.49
CA LEU A 418 9.43 1.82 -33.54
C LEU A 418 10.72 2.24 -34.23
N GLY A 419 10.65 3.32 -35.02
CA GLY A 419 11.83 4.03 -35.55
C GLY A 419 12.38 3.49 -36.87
N GLY A 420 12.10 2.22 -37.22
CA GLY A 420 12.29 1.62 -38.55
C GLY A 420 13.38 2.24 -39.45
N ARG A 421 13.01 2.67 -40.67
CA ARG A 421 13.92 3.31 -41.64
C ARG A 421 14.09 4.83 -41.46
N HIS A 422 13.46 5.44 -40.45
CA HIS A 422 13.29 6.90 -40.36
C HIS A 422 13.91 7.53 -39.09
N GLY A 423 14.60 6.74 -38.27
CA GLY A 423 15.44 7.24 -37.17
C GLY A 423 14.66 7.50 -35.87
N GLY A 424 15.38 7.53 -34.75
CA GLY A 424 14.86 7.49 -33.37
C GLY A 424 13.98 8.65 -32.88
N HIS A 425 13.42 9.48 -33.76
CA HIS A 425 12.56 10.61 -33.39
C HIS A 425 11.28 10.18 -32.66
N ARG A 426 10.63 9.10 -33.12
CA ARG A 426 9.46 8.53 -32.43
C ARG A 426 9.83 7.87 -31.10
N PHE A 427 11.04 7.33 -30.98
CA PHE A 427 11.49 6.72 -29.73
C PHE A 427 11.67 7.75 -28.60
N ALA A 428 12.20 8.94 -28.92
CA ALA A 428 12.25 10.05 -27.97
C ALA A 428 10.84 10.54 -27.56
N ALA A 429 9.87 10.50 -28.47
CA ALA A 429 8.48 10.84 -28.18
C ALA A 429 7.75 9.75 -27.35
N ALA A 430 8.22 8.50 -27.42
CA ALA A 430 7.61 7.37 -26.72
C ALA A 430 8.09 7.21 -25.27
N VAL A 431 9.12 7.96 -24.84
CA VAL A 431 9.70 7.94 -23.48
C VAL A 431 9.99 9.38 -23.05
N ASP A 432 9.22 9.95 -22.10
CA ASP A 432 9.47 11.32 -21.64
C ASP A 432 10.87 11.47 -21.01
N GLY A 433 11.47 12.64 -21.22
CA GLY A 433 12.77 13.00 -20.66
C GLY A 433 13.98 12.57 -21.51
N LEU A 434 13.74 11.90 -22.64
CA LEU A 434 14.79 11.61 -23.62
C LEU A 434 14.96 12.77 -24.62
N PRO A 435 16.20 13.08 -25.03
CA PRO A 435 16.43 14.02 -26.12
C PRO A 435 15.91 13.45 -27.44
N SER A 436 15.67 14.31 -28.45
CA SER A 436 15.12 13.94 -29.76
C SER A 436 15.93 12.89 -30.53
N GLN A 437 17.21 12.72 -30.18
CA GLN A 437 18.09 11.65 -30.66
C GLN A 437 18.79 11.01 -29.46
N PRO A 438 18.13 10.06 -28.78
CA PRO A 438 18.64 9.48 -27.55
C PRO A 438 19.77 8.52 -27.85
N THR A 439 20.73 8.49 -26.94
CA THR A 439 21.90 7.64 -26.98
C THR A 439 21.77 6.47 -26.02
N ARG A 440 22.68 5.51 -26.14
CA ARG A 440 22.84 4.43 -25.17
C ARG A 440 23.08 4.93 -23.75
N ALA A 441 23.71 6.10 -23.56
CA ALA A 441 23.94 6.69 -22.25
C ALA A 441 22.66 7.24 -21.62
N ASP A 442 21.78 7.86 -22.42
CA ASP A 442 20.49 8.40 -21.95
C ASP A 442 19.59 7.27 -21.43
N LEU A 443 19.58 6.12 -22.13
CA LEU A 443 18.88 4.91 -21.67
C LEU A 443 19.50 4.30 -20.41
N ARG A 444 20.79 4.55 -20.16
CA ARG A 444 21.44 4.15 -18.92
C ARG A 444 21.14 5.12 -17.78
N ALA A 445 20.90 6.40 -18.02
CA ALA A 445 20.53 7.35 -16.97
C ALA A 445 19.15 7.03 -16.35
N LEU A 446 18.25 6.41 -17.11
CA LEU A 446 16.98 5.88 -16.62
C LEU A 446 17.15 4.69 -15.63
N ARG A 447 18.36 4.10 -15.46
CA ARG A 447 18.64 2.75 -14.89
C ARG A 447 18.47 2.49 -13.39
N GLN A 448 18.25 3.43 -12.47
CA GLN A 448 18.17 2.99 -11.06
C GLN A 448 16.88 2.16 -10.83
N GLY A 449 17.00 0.83 -10.93
CA GLY A 449 15.91 -0.14 -10.78
C GLY A 449 15.84 -1.29 -11.80
N LEU A 450 16.64 -1.30 -12.89
CA LEU A 450 16.55 -2.33 -13.93
C LEU A 450 17.67 -3.39 -13.82
N ALA A 451 17.32 -4.68 -14.03
CA ALA A 451 18.24 -5.82 -14.06
C ALA A 451 19.39 -5.63 -15.08
N PRO A 452 20.56 -6.28 -14.89
CA PRO A 452 21.70 -6.10 -15.79
C PRO A 452 21.36 -6.51 -17.23
N ALA A 453 21.65 -5.62 -18.18
CA ALA A 453 21.49 -5.90 -19.60
C ALA A 453 22.48 -6.97 -20.07
N ARG A 454 22.03 -7.92 -20.89
CA ARG A 454 22.93 -8.75 -21.70
C ARG A 454 23.41 -7.89 -22.86
N SER A 455 24.63 -7.37 -22.76
CA SER A 455 25.27 -6.70 -23.90
C SER A 455 25.84 -7.75 -24.84
N ASP A 456 25.18 -7.95 -25.97
CA ASP A 456 25.75 -8.69 -27.09
C ASP A 456 26.73 -7.77 -27.85
N PRO A 457 27.82 -8.26 -28.46
CA PRO A 457 28.77 -7.42 -29.21
C PRO A 457 28.17 -6.71 -30.43
N GLN A 458 26.91 -7.01 -30.80
CA GLN A 458 26.28 -6.60 -32.06
C GLN A 458 25.51 -5.27 -32.04
N ARG A 459 25.76 -4.34 -31.10
CA ARG A 459 25.03 -3.04 -31.00
C ARG A 459 23.51 -3.21 -30.86
N VAL A 460 23.13 -4.30 -30.22
CA VAL A 460 21.76 -4.62 -29.83
C VAL A 460 21.73 -4.79 -28.32
N GLU A 461 20.73 -4.21 -27.68
CA GLU A 461 20.48 -4.38 -26.26
C GLU A 461 19.09 -4.99 -26.06
N GLN A 462 19.07 -6.20 -25.51
CA GLN A 462 17.84 -6.91 -25.17
C GLN A 462 17.59 -6.82 -23.66
N ARG A 463 16.33 -6.63 -23.31
CA ARG A 463 15.88 -6.52 -21.93
C ARG A 463 14.55 -7.24 -21.75
N PRO A 464 14.38 -8.06 -20.71
CA PRO A 464 13.07 -8.57 -20.37
C PRO A 464 12.16 -7.41 -19.95
N VAL A 465 10.89 -7.51 -20.32
CA VAL A 465 9.78 -6.65 -19.89
C VAL A 465 8.60 -7.55 -19.51
N ASP A 466 7.58 -7.00 -18.85
CA ASP A 466 6.37 -7.78 -18.56
C ASP A 466 5.77 -8.37 -19.84
N GLY A 467 5.65 -9.70 -19.91
CA GLY A 467 5.09 -10.41 -21.05
C GLY A 467 5.96 -10.48 -22.33
N GLY A 468 7.23 -10.06 -22.31
CA GLY A 468 8.07 -10.13 -23.51
C GLY A 468 9.50 -9.59 -23.38
N VAL A 469 10.12 -9.30 -24.52
CA VAL A 469 11.48 -8.75 -24.64
C VAL A 469 11.45 -7.43 -25.40
N TRP A 470 12.13 -6.47 -24.80
CA TRP A 470 12.46 -5.18 -25.39
C TRP A 470 13.85 -5.24 -26.03
N THR A 471 13.92 -4.97 -27.34
CA THR A 471 15.17 -4.92 -28.12
C THR A 471 15.40 -3.51 -28.64
N VAL A 472 16.54 -2.91 -28.27
CA VAL A 472 16.99 -1.60 -28.77
C VAL A 472 18.20 -1.78 -29.69
N ARG A 473 18.18 -1.12 -30.85
CA ARG A 473 19.30 -1.09 -31.79
C ARG A 473 19.95 0.29 -31.82
N TYR A 474 21.26 0.30 -32.02
CA TYR A 474 22.08 1.52 -32.05
C TYR A 474 22.84 1.68 -33.37
N ASP A 475 23.10 2.92 -33.79
CA ASP A 475 24.02 3.23 -34.89
C ASP A 475 25.51 3.25 -34.45
N ASP A 476 26.40 3.60 -35.38
CA ASP A 476 27.85 3.76 -35.12
C ASP A 476 28.18 4.84 -34.07
N ALA A 477 27.27 5.78 -33.82
CA ALA A 477 27.43 6.87 -32.86
C ALA A 477 26.68 6.59 -31.53
N ASP A 478 26.32 5.33 -31.26
CA ASP A 478 25.55 4.90 -30.09
C ASP A 478 24.15 5.55 -29.96
N ARG A 479 23.59 6.08 -31.06
CA ARG A 479 22.24 6.64 -31.11
C ARG A 479 21.22 5.55 -31.34
N VAL A 480 20.07 5.64 -30.69
CA VAL A 480 18.98 4.70 -30.86
C VAL A 480 18.38 4.85 -32.26
N THR A 481 18.39 3.76 -33.03
CA THR A 481 17.87 3.73 -34.41
C THR A 481 16.49 3.09 -34.48
N SER A 482 16.29 1.99 -33.76
CA SER A 482 15.01 1.29 -33.72
C SER A 482 14.80 0.61 -32.38
N MET A 483 13.54 0.40 -32.04
CA MET A 483 13.12 -0.35 -30.88
C MET A 483 12.07 -1.37 -31.28
N VAL A 484 12.17 -2.59 -30.75
CA VAL A 484 11.17 -3.63 -30.92
C VAL A 484 10.75 -4.11 -29.54
N VAL A 485 9.45 -4.20 -29.30
CA VAL A 485 8.88 -4.90 -28.14
C VAL A 485 8.20 -6.14 -28.69
N SER A 486 8.61 -7.33 -28.27
CA SER A 486 8.08 -8.60 -28.78
C SER A 486 7.70 -9.54 -27.66
N ARG A 487 6.75 -10.44 -27.91
CA ARG A 487 6.44 -11.57 -27.02
C ARG A 487 7.58 -12.58 -27.06
N ASP A 488 7.92 -13.18 -25.91
CA ASP A 488 8.92 -14.25 -25.82
C ASP A 488 8.45 -15.56 -26.48
#